data_AF-A0A432HJ16-F1
#
_entry.id   AF-A0A432HJ16-F1
#
_cell.length_a   1.000
_cell.length_b   1.000
_cell.length_c   1.000
_cell.angle_alpha   90.00
_cell.angle_beta   90.00
_cell.angle_gamma   90.00
#
_symmetry.space_group_name_H-M   'P 1'
#
loop_
_entity.id
_entity.type
_entity.pdbx_description
1 polymer ?
#
loop_
_entity_poly.entity_id
_entity_poly.type
_entity_poly.pdbx_seq_one_letter_code
_entity_poly.pdbx_strand_id
1 'polypeptide(L)'
;MDVDERRRLIELFLRRCVTYADASIERKRKRGEDDEIIAEWLAYRDFTEHTASEVASGVLDTWLEDGPMPDEDNSQNSDSGN
;
A
#
# COMPACT_ATOMS: atom_id res chain seq x y z
N MET A 1 14.28 13.79 0.95
CA MET A 1 12.92 13.69 1.49
C MET A 1 13.01 12.95 2.79
N ASP A 2 12.71 13.60 3.90
CA ASP A 2 12.66 12.95 5.22
C ASP A 2 11.47 11.95 5.28
N VAL A 3 11.46 11.10 6.31
CA VAL A 3 10.41 10.07 6.47
C VAL A 3 9.02 10.72 6.56
N ASP A 4 8.90 11.88 7.20
CA ASP A 4 7.61 12.58 7.33
C ASP A 4 7.07 13.08 5.99
N GLU A 5 7.95 13.60 5.13
CA GLU A 5 7.61 14.04 3.78
C GLU A 5 7.26 12.85 2.88
N ARG A 6 7.99 11.72 2.99
CA ARG A 6 7.65 10.45 2.29
C ARG A 6 6.30 9.92 2.73
N ARG A 7 6.06 9.87 4.04
CA ARG A 7 4.80 9.41 4.65
C ARG A 7 3.62 10.21 4.12
N ARG A 8 3.70 11.54 4.18
CA ARG A 8 2.65 12.44 3.67
C ARG A 8 2.39 12.26 2.18
N LEU A 9 3.45 12.09 1.38
CA LEU A 9 3.32 11.87 -0.06
C LEU A 9 2.61 10.54 -0.37
N ILE A 10 3.02 9.47 0.29
CA ILE A 10 2.48 8.12 0.08
C ILE A 10 1.05 8.03 0.61
N GLU A 11 0.77 8.59 1.80
CA GLU A 11 -0.58 8.68 2.33
C GLU A 11 -1.52 9.38 1.34
N LEU A 12 -1.11 10.55 0.82
CA LEU A 12 -1.91 11.29 -0.16
C LEU A 12 -2.18 10.47 -1.42
N PHE A 13 -1.17 9.74 -1.91
CA PHE A 13 -1.32 8.86 -3.06
C PHE A 13 -2.33 7.73 -2.78
N LEU A 14 -2.18 7.01 -1.66
CA LEU A 14 -3.07 5.91 -1.29
C LEU A 14 -4.53 6.38 -1.09
N ARG A 15 -4.74 7.55 -0.46
CA ARG A 15 -6.08 8.14 -0.32
C ARG A 15 -6.72 8.48 -1.68
N ARG A 16 -5.92 8.92 -2.66
CA ARG A 16 -6.40 9.12 -4.04
C ARG A 16 -6.76 7.79 -4.71
N CYS A 17 -6.00 6.72 -4.47
CA CYS A 17 -6.34 5.37 -4.93
C CYS A 17 -7.68 4.88 -4.36
N VAL A 18 -7.94 5.09 -3.06
CA VAL A 18 -9.25 4.77 -2.44
C VAL A 18 -10.37 5.54 -3.13
N THR A 19 -10.22 6.86 -3.29
CA THR A 19 -11.22 7.71 -3.97
C THR A 19 -11.49 7.24 -5.40
N TYR A 20 -10.43 6.85 -6.11
CA TYR A 20 -10.54 6.32 -7.47
C TYR A 20 -11.27 4.97 -7.48
N ALA A 21 -10.98 4.08 -6.54
CA ALA A 21 -11.63 2.78 -6.41
C ALA A 21 -13.13 2.93 -6.12
N ASP A 22 -13.51 3.80 -5.19
CA ASP A 22 -14.93 4.10 -4.88
C ASP A 22 -15.69 4.56 -6.14
N ALA A 23 -15.12 5.52 -6.87
CA ALA A 23 -15.71 6.01 -8.11
C ALA A 23 -15.76 4.91 -9.21
N SER A 24 -14.77 4.02 -9.23
CA SER A 24 -14.71 2.88 -10.15
C SER A 24 -15.82 1.86 -9.85
N ILE A 25 -16.02 1.52 -8.58
CA ILE A 25 -17.07 0.61 -8.10
C ILE A 25 -18.44 1.18 -8.44
N GLU A 26 -18.67 2.48 -8.19
CA GLU A 26 -19.94 3.13 -8.49
C GLU A 26 -20.28 3.03 -9.99
N ARG A 27 -19.30 3.30 -10.88
CA ARG A 27 -19.50 3.16 -12.33
C ARG A 27 -19.76 1.71 -12.75
N LYS A 28 -19.10 0.74 -12.13
CA LYS A 28 -19.30 -0.69 -12.43
C LYS A 28 -20.69 -1.17 -12.02
N ARG A 29 -21.14 -0.81 -10.82
CA ARG A 29 -22.51 -1.08 -10.36
C ARG A 29 -23.55 -0.48 -11.29
N LYS A 30 -23.36 0.76 -11.74
CA LYS A 30 -24.27 1.41 -12.73
C LYS A 30 -24.32 0.71 -14.08
N ARG A 31 -23.25 0.03 -14.50
CA ARG A 31 -23.20 -0.74 -15.74
C ARG A 31 -23.76 -2.16 -15.60
N GLY A 32 -24.03 -2.62 -14.39
CA GLY A 32 -24.41 -4.02 -14.12
C GLY A 32 -23.27 -4.98 -14.41
N GLU A 33 -22.03 -4.58 -14.09
CA GLU A 33 -20.87 -5.48 -14.14
C GLU A 33 -21.03 -6.63 -13.15
N ASP A 34 -20.27 -7.70 -13.38
CA ASP A 34 -20.29 -8.91 -12.57
C ASP A 34 -19.94 -8.65 -11.09
N ASP A 35 -20.64 -9.35 -10.20
CA ASP A 35 -20.49 -9.20 -8.74
C ASP A 35 -19.10 -9.63 -8.26
N GLU A 36 -18.45 -10.59 -8.91
CA GLU A 36 -17.07 -11.01 -8.62
C GLU A 36 -16.09 -9.87 -8.91
N ILE A 37 -16.24 -9.20 -10.05
CA ILE A 37 -15.44 -8.02 -10.40
C ILE A 37 -15.67 -6.90 -9.37
N ILE A 38 -16.92 -6.68 -8.94
CA ILE A 38 -17.21 -5.66 -7.92
C ILE A 38 -16.55 -6.04 -6.59
N ALA A 39 -16.56 -7.32 -6.21
CA ALA A 39 -15.95 -7.82 -4.98
C ALA A 39 -14.42 -7.63 -4.98
N GLU A 40 -13.74 -7.90 -6.10
CA GLU A 40 -12.31 -7.62 -6.25
C GLU A 40 -11.97 -6.14 -6.03
N TRP A 41 -12.79 -5.24 -6.60
CA TRP A 41 -12.58 -3.81 -6.43
C TRP A 41 -12.84 -3.33 -5.00
N LEU A 42 -13.81 -3.93 -4.31
CA LEU A 42 -14.04 -3.66 -2.88
C LEU A 42 -12.84 -4.11 -2.05
N ALA A 43 -12.31 -5.31 -2.29
CA ALA A 43 -11.12 -5.81 -1.60
C ALA A 43 -9.92 -4.87 -1.84
N TYR A 44 -9.65 -4.49 -3.09
CA TYR A 44 -8.60 -3.52 -3.42
C TYR A 44 -8.77 -2.20 -2.65
N ARG A 45 -9.99 -1.65 -2.62
CA ARG A 45 -10.33 -0.41 -1.92
C ARG A 45 -10.06 -0.52 -0.42
N ASP A 46 -10.50 -1.60 0.21
CA ASP A 46 -10.41 -1.80 1.66
C ASP A 46 -8.97 -2.00 2.12
N PHE A 47 -8.19 -2.83 1.41
CA PHE A 47 -6.75 -2.98 1.70
C PHE A 47 -6.00 -1.67 1.49
N THR A 48 -6.31 -0.92 0.44
CA THR A 48 -5.66 0.38 0.19
C THR A 48 -5.97 1.39 1.30
N GLU A 49 -7.22 1.44 1.78
CA GLU A 49 -7.60 2.30 2.91
C GLU A 49 -6.89 1.90 4.20
N HIS A 50 -6.76 0.59 4.44
CA HIS A 50 -6.02 0.07 5.58
C HIS A 50 -4.55 0.50 5.53
N THR A 51 -3.86 0.26 4.41
CA THR A 51 -2.46 0.67 4.22
C THR A 51 -2.29 2.18 4.32
N ALA A 52 -3.23 2.99 3.80
CA ALA A 52 -3.17 4.44 3.96
C ALA A 52 -3.19 4.85 5.44
N SER A 53 -3.94 4.13 6.27
CA SER A 53 -4.03 4.37 7.72
C SER A 53 -2.74 3.93 8.45
N GLU A 54 -2.13 2.82 8.04
CA GLU A 54 -0.84 2.37 8.58
C GLU A 54 0.29 3.35 8.24
N VAL A 55 0.34 3.84 6.99
CA VAL A 55 1.27 4.91 6.58
C VAL A 55 1.01 6.16 7.41
N ALA A 56 -0.24 6.64 7.51
CA ALA A 56 -0.57 7.87 8.24
C ALA A 56 -0.20 7.81 9.74
N SER A 57 -0.30 6.62 10.35
CA SER A 57 0.03 6.39 11.75
C SER A 57 1.52 6.19 12.03
N GLY A 58 2.34 6.05 10.99
CA GLY A 58 3.78 5.80 11.09
C GLY A 58 4.16 4.35 11.36
N VAL A 59 3.19 3.41 11.35
CA VAL A 59 3.46 1.97 11.52
C VAL A 59 4.44 1.45 10.46
N LEU A 60 4.40 2.03 9.26
CA LEU A 60 5.25 1.64 8.12
C LEU A 60 6.47 2.57 7.92
N ASP A 61 6.83 3.39 8.90
CA ASP A 61 7.93 4.35 8.74
C ASP A 61 9.27 3.69 8.42
N THR A 62 9.53 2.52 9.00
CA THR A 62 10.76 1.74 8.73
C THR A 62 10.89 1.34 7.26
N TRP A 63 9.77 1.25 6.53
CA TRP A 63 9.77 0.94 5.08
C TRP A 63 10.03 2.18 4.22
N LEU A 64 10.01 3.37 4.82
CA LEU A 64 10.22 4.65 4.13
C LEU A 64 11.64 5.20 4.31
N GLU A 65 12.42 4.59 5.20
CA GLU A 65 13.83 4.90 5.44
C GLU A 65 14.72 4.41 4.29
N ASP A 66 15.87 5.04 4.08
CA ASP A 66 16.83 4.69 3.00
C ASP A 66 17.72 3.47 3.36
N GLY A 67 17.23 2.57 4.20
CA GLY A 67 17.93 1.37 4.71
C GLY A 67 17.36 0.06 4.17
N PRO A 68 18.03 -1.08 4.45
CA PRO A 68 17.47 -2.39 4.17
C PRO A 68 16.16 -2.58 4.93
N MET A 69 15.26 -3.38 4.38
CA MET A 69 14.01 -3.70 5.07
C MET A 69 14.31 -4.38 6.41
N PRO A 70 13.51 -4.14 7.47
CA PRO A 70 13.79 -4.66 8.82
C PRO A 70 13.98 -6.19 8.90
N ASP A 71 13.35 -6.92 7.98
CA ASP A 71 13.38 -8.39 7.91
C ASP A 71 14.27 -8.94 6.77
N GLU A 72 15.05 -8.09 6.09
CA GLU A 72 16.14 -8.56 5.23
C GLU A 72 17.31 -9.03 6.11
N ASP A 73 17.14 -10.19 6.76
CA ASP A 73 18.22 -10.93 7.39
C ASP A 73 19.24 -11.34 6.32
N ASN A 74 20.34 -10.58 6.25
CA ASN A 74 21.43 -10.79 5.29
C ASN A 74 22.34 -11.96 5.72
N SER A 75 21.78 -13.02 6.32
CA SER A 75 22.51 -14.17 6.88
C SER A 75 23.10 -15.12 5.84
N GLN A 76 23.12 -14.75 4.55
CA GLN A 76 23.62 -15.63 3.47
C GLN A 76 24.91 -15.16 2.79
N ASN A 77 25.66 -14.21 3.36
CA ASN A 77 26.96 -13.79 2.82
C ASN A 77 28.18 -14.19 3.68
N SER A 78 28.13 -15.37 4.30
CA SER A 78 29.32 -16.00 4.90
C SER A 78 29.42 -17.49 4.56
N ASP A 79 29.63 -17.81 3.29
CA ASP A 79 30.40 -19.02 2.98
C ASP A 79 31.19 -18.84 1.67
N SER A 80 32.35 -18.23 1.80
CA SER A 80 33.42 -18.27 0.81
C SER A 80 34.72 -18.39 1.57
N GLY A 81 35.00 -19.62 2.02
CA GLY A 81 36.22 -19.93 2.74
C GLY A 81 36.37 -21.42 3.03
N ASN A 82 36.60 -22.23 1.98
CA ASN A 82 37.66 -23.26 1.99
C ASN A 82 37.99 -23.76 0.58
#